data_AF-A0A817BQ52-F1
#
_entry.id   AF-A0A817BQ52-F1
#
_cell.length_a   1.000
_cell.length_b   1.000
_cell.length_c   1.000
_cell.angle_alpha   90.00
_cell.angle_beta   90.00
_cell.angle_gamma   90.00
#
_symmetry.space_group_name_H-M   'P 1'
#
loop_
_entity.id
_entity.type
_entity.pdbx_description
1 polymer ?
#
loop_
_entity_poly.entity_id
_entity_poly.type
_entity_poly.pdbx_seq_one_letter_code
_entity_poly.pdbx_strand_id
1 'polypeptide(L)'
;MFIGNADDPIESIQKYEEDFFRNSKLFRDGIFKTNQTTTRNLSFAVSDCFWKMVKESVEQQTDTFKATKFNLETEWKNSFPKLREQDRDELFEKARGEILDEVVNLSLIPSQIWEDNLSKYLWTTMSNFIFDDVFLTAAQAESIGNFNTTVDVKLQQWTEKVLPRQCIDIGHYVLLDEFQNLIEREQKSRSYDPITHDLKMQVVQECRTRHQWDVKALDSLRVIQTQALQDRNVTDKQQWELAAKFMENVIRKELEHQELELSSNKNQGSWLKFIGLQQLTMEEKYRQQCVKEIEKILTTRQQLDQTAKNSYRLRSTLDYDELTTVKKNLQTQKIDVSNDFITDIWQRVYKIHFLKRNLSTCLDCRRFFYYYQKGFSDQGLDCHEVVFFWRLNRMIEITSNAIRQQISNIETRRLEREVKEILDDFSSDETLKANLLKGKRVDLAEELKRVRQVQEKLEEFIEALNKEN
;
A
#
# COMPACT_ATOMS: atom_id res chain seq x y z
N MET A 1 79.60 -26.26 33.49
CA MET A 1 78.41 -25.79 34.21
C MET A 1 78.35 -24.30 33.94
N PHE A 2 77.46 -23.86 33.05
CA PHE A 2 77.30 -22.42 32.85
C PHE A 2 76.48 -21.87 34.01
N ILE A 3 77.03 -20.90 34.73
CA ILE A 3 76.33 -20.12 35.74
C ILE A 3 76.06 -18.78 35.05
N GLY A 4 74.98 -18.69 34.28
CA GLY A 4 74.47 -17.41 33.78
C GLY A 4 73.52 -16.82 34.82
N ASN A 5 73.64 -15.52 35.11
CA ASN A 5 72.69 -14.81 35.97
C ASN A 5 71.48 -14.38 35.12
N ALA A 6 70.32 -14.19 35.75
CA ALA A 6 69.05 -13.90 35.05
C ALA A 6 69.04 -12.60 34.22
N ASP A 7 70.02 -11.71 34.43
CA ASP A 7 70.12 -10.38 33.82
C ASP A 7 71.22 -10.25 32.74
N ASP A 8 71.82 -11.36 32.29
CA ASP A 8 72.87 -11.30 31.26
C ASP A 8 72.29 -10.88 29.88
N PRO A 9 72.89 -9.89 29.19
CA PRO A 9 72.39 -9.44 27.89
C PRO A 9 72.60 -10.51 26.81
N ILE A 10 71.68 -10.57 25.83
CA ILE A 10 71.64 -11.59 24.76
C ILE A 10 72.98 -11.74 24.04
N GLU A 11 73.69 -10.64 23.78
CA GLU A 11 75.00 -10.66 23.13
C GLU A 11 76.08 -11.39 23.96
N SER A 12 76.02 -11.30 25.29
CA SER A 12 76.96 -11.99 26.19
C SER A 12 76.69 -13.49 26.22
N ILE A 13 75.40 -13.89 26.16
CA ILE A 13 74.98 -15.29 26.06
C ILE A 13 75.41 -15.88 24.72
N GLN A 14 75.25 -15.14 23.61
CA GLN A 14 75.70 -15.57 22.28
C GLN A 14 77.22 -15.75 22.22
N LYS A 15 78.01 -14.79 22.73
CA LYS A 15 79.48 -14.90 22.75
C LYS A 15 79.95 -16.08 23.61
N TYR A 16 79.35 -16.27 24.78
CA TYR A 16 79.67 -17.43 25.62
C TYR A 16 79.36 -18.75 24.92
N GLU A 17 78.18 -18.84 24.29
CA GLU A 17 77.76 -20.03 23.54
C GLU A 17 78.77 -20.36 22.43
N GLU A 18 79.20 -19.36 21.65
CA GLU A 18 80.20 -19.52 20.61
C GLU A 18 81.57 -19.96 21.16
N ASP A 19 82.04 -19.34 22.24
CA ASP A 19 83.33 -19.67 22.87
C ASP A 19 83.31 -21.06 23.52
N PHE A 20 82.19 -21.46 24.11
CA PHE A 20 81.98 -22.79 24.70
C PHE A 20 82.04 -23.88 23.63
N PHE A 21 81.30 -23.74 22.53
CA PHE A 21 81.29 -24.74 21.47
C PHE A 21 82.62 -24.82 20.70
N ARG A 22 83.32 -23.69 20.49
CA ARG A 22 84.66 -23.67 19.87
C ARG A 22 85.73 -24.41 20.70
N ASN A 23 85.62 -24.37 22.02
CA ASN A 23 86.63 -24.94 22.93
C ASN A 23 86.27 -26.33 23.49
N SER A 24 85.07 -26.83 23.22
CA SER A 24 84.59 -28.11 23.74
C SER A 24 85.29 -29.32 23.11
N LYS A 25 85.63 -30.32 23.93
CA LYS A 25 86.20 -31.61 23.46
C LYS A 25 85.25 -32.35 22.52
N LEU A 26 83.94 -32.20 22.72
CA LEU A 26 82.88 -32.79 21.90
C LEU A 26 82.95 -32.36 20.42
N PHE A 27 83.56 -31.20 20.16
CA PHE A 27 83.73 -30.64 18.83
C PHE A 27 85.07 -31.04 18.21
N ARG A 28 86.14 -31.10 19.02
CA ARG A 28 87.48 -31.53 18.59
C ARG A 28 87.54 -33.02 18.25
N ASP A 29 86.74 -33.84 18.92
CA ASP A 29 86.65 -35.28 18.69
C ASP A 29 85.66 -35.65 17.56
N GLY A 30 85.06 -34.65 16.89
CA GLY A 30 84.16 -34.84 15.75
C GLY A 30 82.80 -35.46 16.09
N ILE A 31 82.42 -35.49 17.37
CA ILE A 31 81.18 -36.12 17.85
C ILE A 31 79.94 -35.31 17.44
N PHE A 32 80.03 -33.98 17.43
CA PHE A 32 78.97 -33.09 16.92
C PHE A 32 79.50 -32.21 15.78
N LYS A 33 78.64 -31.95 14.78
CA LYS A 33 78.96 -31.05 13.66
C LYS A 33 78.66 -29.60 14.00
N THR A 34 79.36 -28.65 13.36
CA THR A 34 79.18 -27.19 13.56
C THR A 34 77.76 -26.70 13.36
N ASN A 35 77.06 -27.29 12.41
CA ASN A 35 75.69 -26.93 12.07
C ASN A 35 74.64 -27.48 13.07
N GLN A 36 75.04 -28.33 14.02
CA GLN A 36 74.13 -28.93 15.02
C GLN A 36 74.23 -28.26 16.40
N THR A 37 75.06 -27.23 16.54
CA THR A 37 75.30 -26.49 17.79
C THR A 37 74.93 -25.03 17.62
N THR A 38 74.78 -24.29 18.72
CA THR A 38 74.37 -22.87 18.80
C THR A 38 72.88 -22.60 18.58
N THR A 39 72.38 -21.58 19.28
CA THR A 39 71.02 -21.06 19.19
C THR A 39 70.78 -20.42 17.82
N ARG A 40 71.81 -19.84 17.20
CA ARG A 40 71.76 -19.29 15.84
C ARG A 40 71.42 -20.36 14.80
N ASN A 41 72.10 -21.51 14.84
CA ASN A 41 71.82 -22.60 13.89
C ASN A 41 70.46 -23.24 14.15
N LEU A 42 70.04 -23.35 15.41
CA LEU A 42 68.68 -23.78 15.75
C LEU A 42 67.63 -22.81 15.18
N SER A 43 67.84 -21.50 15.33
CA SER A 43 66.93 -20.48 14.78
C SER A 43 66.82 -20.55 13.26
N PHE A 44 67.93 -20.79 12.54
CA PHE A 44 67.89 -21.02 11.10
C PHE A 44 67.14 -22.30 10.75
N ALA A 45 67.44 -23.43 11.42
CA ALA A 45 66.76 -24.70 11.18
C ALA A 45 65.25 -24.64 11.47
N VAL A 46 64.84 -23.92 12.52
CA VAL A 46 63.43 -23.69 12.86
C VAL A 46 62.76 -22.79 11.81
N SER A 47 63.43 -21.73 11.35
CA SER A 47 62.92 -20.86 10.29
C SER A 47 62.75 -21.64 8.97
N ASP A 48 63.75 -22.42 8.55
CA ASP A 48 63.68 -23.24 7.35
C ASP A 48 62.56 -24.28 7.44
N CYS A 49 62.43 -24.95 8.59
CA CYS A 49 61.36 -25.92 8.83
C CYS A 49 59.97 -25.26 8.84
N PHE A 50 59.83 -24.10 9.49
CA PHE A 50 58.59 -23.34 9.53
C PHE A 50 58.14 -22.94 8.13
N TRP A 51 59.02 -22.32 7.34
CA TRP A 51 58.66 -21.87 5.99
C TRP A 51 58.38 -23.03 5.04
N LYS A 52 59.10 -24.15 5.18
CA LYS A 52 58.77 -25.37 4.44
C LYS A 52 57.36 -25.88 4.78
N MET A 53 57.00 -25.96 6.06
CA MET A 53 55.67 -26.39 6.49
C MET A 53 54.57 -25.40 6.05
N VAL A 54 54.83 -24.09 6.15
CA VAL A 54 53.89 -23.06 5.70
C VAL A 54 53.65 -23.17 4.20
N LYS A 55 54.70 -23.33 3.40
CA LYS A 55 54.58 -23.50 1.95
C LYS A 55 53.76 -24.73 1.59
N GLU A 56 54.09 -25.90 2.15
CA GLU A 56 53.35 -27.14 1.92
C GLU A 56 51.88 -27.03 2.35
N SER A 57 51.62 -26.42 3.52
CA SER A 57 50.26 -26.24 4.04
C SER A 57 49.43 -25.27 3.19
N VAL A 58 50.02 -24.16 2.74
CA VAL A 58 49.33 -23.17 1.92
C VAL A 58 49.05 -23.71 0.52
N GLU A 59 50.00 -24.45 -0.07
CA GLU A 59 49.78 -25.13 -1.35
C GLU A 59 48.59 -26.12 -1.24
N GLN A 60 48.56 -26.94 -0.18
CA GLN A 60 47.45 -27.87 0.07
C GLN A 60 46.10 -27.15 0.29
N GLN A 61 46.09 -26.07 1.08
CA GLN A 61 44.87 -25.29 1.31
C GLN A 61 44.38 -24.64 0.00
N THR A 62 45.30 -24.13 -0.80
CA THR A 62 44.99 -23.53 -2.11
C THR A 62 44.32 -24.54 -3.04
N ASP A 63 44.84 -25.77 -3.12
CA ASP A 63 44.23 -26.84 -3.92
C ASP A 63 42.84 -27.23 -3.41
N THR A 64 42.64 -27.21 -2.09
CA THR A 64 41.33 -27.47 -1.48
C THR A 64 40.31 -26.39 -1.86
N PHE A 65 40.71 -25.11 -1.81
CA PHE A 65 39.84 -24.00 -2.23
C PHE A 65 39.58 -24.00 -3.75
N LYS A 66 40.56 -24.39 -4.58
CA LYS A 66 40.36 -24.59 -6.03
C LYS A 66 39.32 -25.66 -6.32
N ALA A 67 39.38 -26.80 -5.64
CA ALA A 67 38.38 -27.88 -5.77
C ALA A 67 37.00 -27.42 -5.31
N THR A 68 36.93 -26.72 -4.18
CA THR A 68 35.67 -26.17 -3.65
C THR A 68 35.04 -25.17 -4.63
N LYS A 69 35.83 -24.24 -5.17
CA LYS A 69 35.39 -23.29 -6.19
C LYS A 69 34.84 -24.00 -7.41
N PHE A 70 35.55 -24.99 -7.93
CA PHE A 70 35.12 -25.76 -9.10
C PHE A 70 33.76 -26.43 -8.88
N ASN A 71 33.55 -27.01 -7.68
CA ASN A 71 32.27 -27.62 -7.31
C ASN A 71 31.14 -26.59 -7.27
N LEU A 72 31.36 -25.45 -6.61
CA LEU A 72 30.36 -24.38 -6.51
C LEU A 72 30.04 -23.76 -7.89
N GLU A 73 31.05 -23.55 -8.75
CA GLU A 73 30.84 -23.03 -10.11
C GLU A 73 30.07 -24.03 -10.98
N THR A 74 30.30 -25.32 -10.78
CA THR A 74 29.55 -26.39 -11.43
C THR A 74 28.10 -26.40 -10.94
N GLU A 75 27.88 -26.30 -9.63
CA GLU A 75 26.54 -26.19 -9.05
C GLU A 75 25.78 -24.97 -9.57
N TRP A 76 26.46 -23.82 -9.69
CA TRP A 76 25.88 -22.59 -10.24
C TRP A 76 25.43 -22.80 -11.69
N LYS A 77 26.32 -23.30 -12.55
CA LYS A 77 26.02 -23.55 -13.96
C LYS A 77 24.86 -24.51 -14.16
N ASN A 78 24.72 -25.49 -13.26
CA ASN A 78 23.63 -26.47 -13.30
C ASN A 78 22.30 -25.90 -12.77
N SER A 79 22.33 -25.12 -11.69
CA SER A 79 21.12 -24.62 -11.02
C SER A 79 20.57 -23.33 -11.63
N PHE A 80 21.45 -22.47 -12.14
CA PHE A 80 21.14 -21.12 -12.61
C PHE A 80 21.78 -20.85 -13.99
N PRO A 81 21.47 -21.66 -15.01
CA PRO A 81 22.09 -21.51 -16.32
C PRO A 81 21.79 -20.14 -16.91
N LYS A 82 22.81 -19.51 -17.51
CA LYS A 82 22.75 -18.19 -18.17
C LYS A 82 22.48 -17.00 -17.24
N LEU A 83 22.49 -17.19 -15.92
CA LEU A 83 22.44 -16.09 -14.97
C LEU A 83 23.86 -15.73 -14.51
N ARG A 84 24.13 -14.42 -14.42
CA ARG A 84 25.33 -13.89 -13.79
C ARG A 84 25.21 -14.07 -12.27
N GLU A 85 26.31 -14.45 -11.63
CA GLU A 85 26.45 -14.47 -10.19
C GLU A 85 26.35 -13.04 -9.64
N GLN A 86 25.42 -12.82 -8.72
CA GLN A 86 25.22 -11.55 -8.04
C GLN A 86 25.05 -11.85 -6.56
N ASP A 87 25.91 -11.27 -5.73
CA ASP A 87 25.77 -11.37 -4.29
C ASP A 87 24.63 -10.47 -3.77
N ARG A 88 24.41 -10.49 -2.46
CA ARG A 88 23.32 -9.75 -1.83
C ARG A 88 23.45 -8.24 -2.02
N ASP A 89 24.66 -7.70 -1.97
CA ASP A 89 24.90 -6.26 -2.14
C ASP A 89 24.68 -5.83 -3.60
N GLU A 90 25.13 -6.64 -4.58
CA GLU A 90 24.87 -6.40 -6.00
C GLU A 90 23.37 -6.46 -6.33
N LEU A 91 22.64 -7.40 -5.72
CA LEU A 91 21.18 -7.50 -5.87
C LEU A 91 20.46 -6.32 -5.22
N PHE A 92 20.94 -5.88 -4.06
CA PHE A 92 20.42 -4.70 -3.38
C PHE A 92 20.61 -3.44 -4.23
N GLU A 93 21.82 -3.18 -4.73
CA GLU A 93 22.11 -2.00 -5.55
C GLU A 93 21.34 -2.02 -6.89
N LYS A 94 21.15 -3.21 -7.48
CA LYS A 94 20.26 -3.37 -8.65
C LYS A 94 18.83 -2.96 -8.30
N ALA A 95 18.25 -3.51 -7.23
CA ALA A 95 16.90 -3.18 -6.80
C ALA A 95 16.76 -1.70 -6.41
N ARG A 96 17.79 -1.12 -5.79
CA ARG A 96 17.88 0.29 -5.44
C ARG A 96 17.74 1.17 -6.68
N GLY A 97 18.48 0.87 -7.75
CA GLY A 97 18.35 1.56 -9.03
C GLY A 97 16.94 1.47 -9.60
N GLU A 98 16.39 0.25 -9.69
CA GLU A 98 15.03 0.00 -10.20
C GLU A 98 13.96 0.77 -9.41
N ILE A 99 14.04 0.77 -8.08
CA ILE A 99 13.10 1.50 -7.21
C ILE A 99 13.20 3.01 -7.44
N LEU A 100 14.43 3.56 -7.51
CA LEU A 100 14.64 4.99 -7.72
C LEU A 100 14.12 5.43 -9.10
N ASP A 101 14.31 4.61 -10.13
CA ASP A 101 13.76 4.85 -11.46
C ASP A 101 12.22 4.91 -11.42
N GLU A 102 11.56 3.98 -10.71
CA GLU A 102 10.10 3.98 -10.59
C GLU A 102 9.55 5.17 -9.79
N VAL A 103 10.26 5.65 -8.77
CA VAL A 103 9.85 6.89 -8.09
C VAL A 103 9.92 8.09 -9.02
N VAL A 104 10.95 8.17 -9.87
CA VAL A 104 11.06 9.22 -10.88
C VAL A 104 9.93 9.10 -11.91
N ASN A 105 9.55 7.87 -12.30
CA ASN A 105 8.47 7.60 -13.23
C ASN A 105 7.09 8.07 -12.75
N LEU A 106 6.87 8.31 -11.44
CA LEU A 106 5.65 8.95 -10.94
C LEU A 106 5.38 10.31 -11.60
N SER A 107 6.44 11.06 -11.92
CA SER A 107 6.32 12.35 -12.59
C SER A 107 5.84 12.24 -14.05
N LEU A 108 5.94 11.04 -14.65
CA LEU A 108 5.52 10.75 -16.01
C LEU A 108 4.04 10.35 -16.09
N ILE A 109 3.39 10.09 -14.94
CA ILE A 109 1.96 9.74 -14.90
C ILE A 109 1.14 10.97 -15.33
N PRO A 110 0.29 10.84 -16.38
CA PRO A 110 -0.54 11.95 -16.86
C PRO A 110 -1.48 12.51 -15.79
N SER A 111 -1.66 13.83 -15.78
CA SER A 111 -2.56 14.56 -14.87
C SER A 111 -3.97 13.96 -14.80
N GLN A 112 -4.51 13.50 -15.93
CA GLN A 112 -5.85 12.92 -15.98
C GLN A 112 -5.97 11.64 -15.15
N ILE A 113 -4.94 10.78 -15.16
CA ILE A 113 -4.95 9.52 -14.39
C ILE A 113 -5.02 9.82 -12.89
N TRP A 114 -4.22 10.79 -12.43
CA TRP A 114 -4.28 11.26 -11.05
C TRP A 114 -5.66 11.79 -10.68
N GLU A 115 -6.23 12.68 -11.50
CA GLU A 115 -7.54 13.28 -11.22
C GLU A 115 -8.67 12.26 -11.25
N ASP A 116 -8.65 11.29 -12.16
CA ASP A 116 -9.63 10.21 -12.24
C ASP A 116 -9.59 9.31 -11.00
N ASN A 117 -8.38 8.89 -10.59
CA ASN A 117 -8.19 8.06 -9.40
C ASN A 117 -8.60 8.82 -8.13
N LEU A 118 -8.13 10.05 -7.96
CA LEU A 118 -8.49 10.91 -6.83
C LEU A 118 -10.01 11.09 -6.75
N SER A 119 -10.66 11.45 -7.87
CA SER A 119 -12.11 11.67 -7.90
C SER A 119 -12.89 10.39 -7.56
N LYS A 120 -12.45 9.23 -8.05
CA LYS A 120 -13.03 7.93 -7.74
C LYS A 120 -12.92 7.59 -6.25
N TYR A 121 -11.73 7.70 -5.66
CA TYR A 121 -11.52 7.36 -4.25
C TYR A 121 -12.17 8.38 -3.31
N LEU A 122 -12.16 9.67 -3.67
CA LEU A 122 -12.93 10.72 -2.99
C LEU A 122 -14.41 10.33 -2.92
N TRP A 123 -15.05 10.11 -4.07
CA TRP A 123 -16.47 9.76 -4.11
C TRP A 123 -16.77 8.50 -3.30
N THR A 124 -16.00 7.43 -3.48
CA THR A 124 -16.21 6.14 -2.80
C THR A 124 -16.11 6.26 -1.28
N THR A 125 -15.24 7.15 -0.78
CA THR A 125 -15.06 7.36 0.66
C THR A 125 -16.16 8.24 1.26
N MET A 126 -16.65 9.23 0.51
CA MET A 126 -17.63 10.21 1.00
C MET A 126 -19.09 9.85 0.71
N SER A 127 -19.36 8.92 -0.20
CA SER A 127 -20.72 8.63 -0.70
C SER A 127 -21.70 8.31 0.42
N ASN A 128 -21.29 7.50 1.40
CA ASN A 128 -22.15 7.10 2.51
C ASN A 128 -22.58 8.31 3.35
N PHE A 129 -21.63 9.16 3.75
CA PHE A 129 -21.92 10.41 4.45
C PHE A 129 -22.83 11.33 3.62
N ILE A 130 -22.53 11.49 2.33
CA ILE A 130 -23.32 12.34 1.44
C ILE A 130 -24.77 11.84 1.31
N PHE A 131 -24.98 10.53 1.13
CA PHE A 131 -26.32 9.99 0.97
C PHE A 131 -27.09 9.94 2.29
N ASP A 132 -26.49 9.40 3.34
CA ASP A 132 -27.22 9.09 4.57
C ASP A 132 -27.31 10.31 5.51
N ASP A 133 -26.20 11.02 5.72
CA ASP A 133 -26.12 12.10 6.70
C ASP A 133 -26.51 13.47 6.14
N VAL A 134 -26.35 13.68 4.83
CA VAL A 134 -26.66 14.95 4.16
C VAL A 134 -27.96 14.84 3.37
N PHE A 135 -27.99 14.03 2.31
CA PHE A 135 -29.06 14.03 1.32
C PHE A 135 -30.38 13.50 1.89
N LEU A 136 -30.37 12.32 2.51
CA LEU A 136 -31.54 11.70 3.10
C LEU A 136 -32.10 12.54 4.27
N THR A 137 -31.20 13.11 5.08
CA THR A 137 -31.59 13.99 6.21
C THR A 137 -32.22 15.29 5.70
N ALA A 138 -31.60 15.95 4.71
CA ALA A 138 -32.12 17.18 4.14
C ALA A 138 -33.46 16.96 3.41
N ALA A 139 -33.64 15.83 2.75
CA ALA A 139 -34.87 15.50 2.04
C ALA A 139 -36.10 15.39 2.96
N GLN A 140 -35.90 15.18 4.27
CA GLN A 140 -36.97 15.16 5.27
C GLN A 140 -37.44 16.56 5.68
N ALA A 141 -36.74 17.60 5.26
CA ALA A 141 -37.09 18.97 5.60
C ALA A 141 -38.44 19.38 5.02
N GLU A 142 -39.23 20.12 5.79
CA GLU A 142 -40.61 20.53 5.46
C GLU A 142 -40.70 21.51 4.28
N SER A 143 -39.62 22.23 3.99
CA SER A 143 -39.55 23.22 2.92
C SER A 143 -38.22 23.16 2.18
N ILE A 144 -38.18 23.75 0.99
CA ILE A 144 -36.95 23.95 0.21
C ILE A 144 -35.93 24.78 0.99
N GLY A 145 -36.38 25.82 1.70
CA GLY A 145 -35.51 26.64 2.54
C GLY A 145 -34.84 25.83 3.66
N ASN A 146 -35.62 24.96 4.31
CA ASN A 146 -35.12 24.07 5.35
C ASN A 146 -34.19 22.99 4.78
N PHE A 147 -34.47 22.47 3.57
CA PHE A 147 -33.58 21.55 2.86
C PHE A 147 -32.20 22.19 2.66
N ASN A 148 -32.16 23.37 2.03
CA ASN A 148 -30.91 24.07 1.74
C ASN A 148 -30.14 24.44 3.01
N THR A 149 -30.85 24.84 4.06
CA THR A 149 -30.23 25.14 5.37
C THR A 149 -29.61 23.88 5.99
N THR A 150 -30.32 22.75 5.93
CA THR A 150 -29.81 21.47 6.45
C THR A 150 -28.57 21.00 5.70
N VAL A 151 -28.60 21.05 4.36
CA VAL A 151 -27.46 20.74 3.50
C VAL A 151 -26.26 21.61 3.87
N ASP A 152 -26.45 22.93 3.95
CA ASP A 152 -25.35 23.86 4.21
C ASP A 152 -24.72 23.66 5.58
N VAL A 153 -25.54 23.48 6.63
CA VAL A 153 -25.02 23.23 7.98
C VAL A 153 -24.20 21.93 8.01
N LYS A 154 -24.70 20.85 7.38
CA LYS A 154 -24.00 19.56 7.34
C LYS A 154 -22.70 19.63 6.54
N LEU A 155 -22.73 20.25 5.36
CA LEU A 155 -21.55 20.41 4.51
C LEU A 155 -20.50 21.29 5.19
N GLN A 156 -20.89 22.41 5.80
CA GLN A 156 -19.97 23.30 6.52
C GLN A 156 -19.26 22.56 7.66
N GLN A 157 -20.01 21.81 8.49
CA GLN A 157 -19.43 21.03 9.59
C GLN A 157 -18.44 19.96 9.07
N TRP A 158 -18.77 19.32 7.95
CA TRP A 158 -17.92 18.32 7.32
C TRP A 158 -16.64 18.95 6.75
N THR A 159 -16.73 20.09 6.07
CA THR A 159 -15.58 20.83 5.53
C THR A 159 -14.66 21.36 6.62
N GLU A 160 -15.18 21.80 7.75
CA GLU A 160 -14.35 22.32 8.84
C GLU A 160 -13.55 21.22 9.54
N LYS A 161 -14.19 20.06 9.77
CA LYS A 161 -13.69 19.04 10.70
C LYS A 161 -13.09 17.80 10.06
N VAL A 162 -13.60 17.37 8.90
CA VAL A 162 -13.37 16.00 8.41
C VAL A 162 -12.84 15.98 6.98
N LEU A 163 -13.50 16.67 6.04
CA LEU A 163 -13.23 16.57 4.60
C LEU A 163 -11.76 16.86 4.23
N PRO A 164 -11.11 17.97 4.66
CA PRO A 164 -9.74 18.27 4.25
C PRO A 164 -8.76 17.16 4.65
N ARG A 165 -8.95 16.56 5.83
CA ARG A 165 -8.08 15.50 6.32
C ARG A 165 -8.30 14.20 5.54
N GLN A 166 -9.55 13.80 5.33
CA GLN A 166 -9.88 12.65 4.49
C GLN A 166 -9.30 12.79 3.08
N CYS A 167 -9.35 13.98 2.49
CA CYS A 167 -8.77 14.27 1.19
C CYS A 167 -7.25 14.09 1.16
N ILE A 168 -6.54 14.52 2.21
CA ILE A 168 -5.09 14.29 2.35
C ILE A 168 -4.79 12.80 2.48
N ASP A 169 -5.55 12.07 3.31
CA ASP A 169 -5.35 10.64 3.50
C ASP A 169 -5.59 9.86 2.18
N ILE A 170 -6.56 10.30 1.37
CA ILE A 170 -6.78 9.77 0.02
C ILE A 170 -5.64 10.13 -0.93
N GLY A 171 -5.13 11.37 -0.89
CA GLY A 171 -3.96 11.78 -1.66
C GLY A 171 -2.74 10.92 -1.35
N HIS A 172 -2.48 10.69 -0.07
CA HIS A 172 -1.44 9.79 0.44
C HIS A 172 -1.62 8.36 -0.09
N TYR A 173 -2.83 7.82 0.03
CA TYR A 173 -3.16 6.49 -0.50
C TYR A 173 -2.91 6.40 -2.00
N VAL A 174 -3.43 7.34 -2.80
CA VAL A 174 -3.35 7.31 -4.27
C VAL A 174 -1.90 7.46 -4.76
N LEU A 175 -1.10 8.33 -4.13
CA LEU A 175 0.32 8.48 -4.45
C LEU A 175 1.08 7.17 -4.28
N LEU A 176 0.91 6.50 -3.14
CA LEU A 176 1.64 5.28 -2.81
C LEU A 176 1.06 4.04 -3.53
N ASP A 177 -0.23 4.05 -3.85
CA ASP A 177 -0.87 3.04 -4.70
C ASP A 177 -0.32 3.09 -6.13
N GLU A 178 -0.17 4.29 -6.72
CA GLU A 178 0.46 4.44 -8.03
C GLU A 178 1.94 4.06 -8.01
N PHE A 179 2.67 4.40 -6.95
CA PHE A 179 4.07 3.96 -6.79
C PHE A 179 4.18 2.42 -6.74
N GLN A 180 3.32 1.77 -5.96
CA GLN A 180 3.24 0.31 -5.93
C GLN A 180 2.86 -0.27 -7.30
N ASN A 181 1.88 0.32 -7.98
CA ASN A 181 1.46 -0.12 -9.31
C ASN A 181 2.58 -0.04 -10.35
N LEU A 182 3.48 0.95 -10.26
CA LEU A 182 4.67 1.03 -11.12
C LEU A 182 5.63 -0.14 -10.89
N ILE A 183 5.96 -0.41 -9.63
CA ILE A 183 6.78 -1.57 -9.22
C ILE A 183 6.14 -2.90 -9.68
N GLU A 184 4.82 -3.04 -9.53
CA GLU A 184 4.10 -4.26 -9.93
C GLU A 184 4.00 -4.44 -11.45
N ARG A 185 3.93 -3.36 -12.22
CA ARG A 185 3.95 -3.43 -13.70
C ARG A 185 5.28 -3.97 -14.21
N GLU A 186 6.38 -3.64 -13.55
CA GLU A 186 7.70 -4.16 -13.87
C GLU A 186 7.77 -5.70 -13.77
N GLN A 187 6.94 -6.33 -12.91
CA GLN A 187 6.88 -7.79 -12.77
C GLN A 187 6.51 -8.52 -14.05
N LYS A 188 5.84 -7.82 -14.97
CA LYS A 188 5.45 -8.37 -16.28
C LYS A 188 6.58 -8.27 -17.30
N SER A 189 7.67 -7.58 -16.97
CA SER A 189 8.84 -7.43 -17.83
C SER A 189 9.67 -8.72 -17.86
N ARG A 190 10.37 -8.95 -18.99
CA ARG A 190 11.28 -10.10 -19.12
C ARG A 190 12.53 -9.98 -18.24
N SER A 191 12.87 -8.78 -17.79
CA SER A 191 14.03 -8.47 -16.94
C SER A 191 13.72 -8.58 -15.45
N TYR A 192 12.46 -8.83 -15.09
CA TYR A 192 12.04 -8.93 -13.70
C TYR A 192 12.74 -10.07 -12.97
N ASP A 193 13.27 -9.75 -11.79
CA ASP A 193 13.95 -10.69 -10.92
C ASP A 193 13.13 -10.89 -9.62
N PRO A 194 12.49 -12.06 -9.44
CA PRO A 194 11.65 -12.30 -8.26
C PRO A 194 12.38 -12.18 -6.92
N ILE A 195 13.71 -12.32 -6.89
CA ILE A 195 14.47 -12.21 -5.63
C ILE A 195 14.43 -10.79 -5.06
N THR A 196 14.31 -9.75 -5.90
CA THR A 196 14.26 -8.37 -5.42
C THR A 196 12.84 -7.93 -5.02
N HIS A 197 11.83 -8.79 -5.22
CA HIS A 197 10.43 -8.45 -4.97
C HIS A 197 10.14 -8.06 -3.53
N ASP A 198 10.52 -8.91 -2.57
CA ASP A 198 10.27 -8.69 -1.14
C ASP A 198 10.91 -7.37 -0.68
N LEU A 199 12.10 -7.05 -1.19
CA LEU A 199 12.79 -5.78 -0.93
C LEU A 199 11.99 -4.58 -1.47
N LYS A 200 11.55 -4.63 -2.74
CA LYS A 200 10.76 -3.57 -3.37
C LYS A 200 9.46 -3.31 -2.60
N MET A 201 8.75 -4.38 -2.22
CA MET A 201 7.50 -4.26 -1.46
C MET A 201 7.73 -3.74 -0.04
N GLN A 202 8.83 -4.14 0.60
CA GLN A 202 9.19 -3.62 1.92
C GLN A 202 9.49 -2.12 1.89
N VAL A 203 10.14 -1.62 0.83
CA VAL A 203 10.36 -0.17 0.64
C VAL A 203 9.04 0.58 0.47
N VAL A 204 8.11 0.06 -0.34
CA VAL A 204 6.75 0.65 -0.47
C VAL A 204 6.03 0.69 0.88
N GLN A 205 6.14 -0.38 1.67
CA GLN A 205 5.51 -0.45 2.98
C GLN A 205 6.11 0.56 3.98
N GLU A 206 7.43 0.73 4.00
CA GLU A 206 8.08 1.77 4.80
C GLU A 206 7.62 3.17 4.36
N CYS A 207 7.54 3.43 3.04
CA CYS A 207 7.01 4.70 2.53
C CYS A 207 5.60 4.98 3.04
N ARG A 208 4.71 3.96 3.08
CA ARG A 208 3.35 4.11 3.63
C ARG A 208 3.33 4.50 5.11
N THR A 209 4.36 4.15 5.87
CA THR A 209 4.44 4.49 7.30
C THR A 209 5.14 5.82 7.58
N ARG A 210 6.18 6.14 6.79
CA ARG A 210 7.02 7.33 7.01
C ARG A 210 6.54 8.57 6.28
N HIS A 211 5.84 8.41 5.15
CA HIS A 211 5.43 9.53 4.32
C HIS A 211 4.46 10.44 5.07
N GLN A 212 4.80 11.73 5.13
CA GLN A 212 3.97 12.75 5.75
C GLN A 212 3.69 13.85 4.74
N TRP A 213 2.41 14.10 4.50
CA TRP A 213 1.94 15.17 3.61
C TRP A 213 2.30 16.57 4.16
N ASP A 214 2.39 17.58 3.31
CA ASP A 214 2.55 18.97 3.77
C ASP A 214 1.42 19.40 4.73
N VAL A 215 1.80 19.83 5.94
CA VAL A 215 0.89 20.34 6.97
C VAL A 215 0.07 21.55 6.49
N LYS A 216 0.60 22.35 5.56
CA LYS A 216 -0.11 23.51 4.99
C LYS A 216 -1.23 23.12 4.02
N ALA A 217 -1.23 21.88 3.50
CA ALA A 217 -2.23 21.41 2.56
C ALA A 217 -3.64 21.44 3.18
N LEU A 218 -3.75 21.18 4.48
CA LEU A 218 -5.02 21.05 5.17
C LEU A 218 -5.80 22.37 5.14
N ASP A 219 -5.17 23.47 5.50
CA ASP A 219 -5.82 24.79 5.49
C ASP A 219 -6.11 25.25 4.05
N SER A 220 -5.19 24.99 3.12
CA SER A 220 -5.40 25.30 1.70
C SER A 220 -6.60 24.55 1.11
N LEU A 221 -6.74 23.26 1.41
CA LEU A 221 -7.87 22.45 0.96
C LEU A 221 -9.19 22.93 1.60
N ARG A 222 -9.17 23.25 2.90
CA ARG A 222 -10.35 23.75 3.60
C ARG A 222 -10.93 24.99 2.93
N VAL A 223 -10.09 25.96 2.55
CA VAL A 223 -10.55 27.21 1.91
C VAL A 223 -11.22 26.92 0.56
N ILE A 224 -10.56 26.17 -0.32
CA ILE A 224 -11.10 25.90 -1.67
C ILE A 224 -12.36 25.04 -1.62
N GLN A 225 -12.42 24.07 -0.70
CA GLN A 225 -13.57 23.19 -0.51
C GLN A 225 -14.75 23.95 0.07
N THR A 226 -14.52 24.85 1.04
CA THR A 226 -15.56 25.71 1.61
C THR A 226 -16.15 26.58 0.51
N GLN A 227 -15.31 27.21 -0.31
CA GLN A 227 -15.77 28.05 -1.42
C GLN A 227 -16.59 27.25 -2.44
N ALA A 228 -16.10 26.06 -2.85
CA ALA A 228 -16.79 25.21 -3.80
C ALA A 228 -18.15 24.72 -3.28
N LEU A 229 -18.20 24.36 -2.00
CA LEU A 229 -19.42 23.90 -1.36
C LEU A 229 -20.36 25.04 -1.01
N GLN A 230 -19.96 26.31 -0.91
CA GLN A 230 -20.91 27.41 -0.64
C GLN A 230 -21.54 27.99 -1.92
N ASP A 231 -20.94 27.74 -3.08
CA ASP A 231 -21.47 28.24 -4.35
C ASP A 231 -22.81 27.58 -4.68
N ARG A 232 -23.82 28.37 -5.02
CA ARG A 232 -25.16 27.87 -5.42
C ARG A 232 -25.52 28.25 -6.84
N ASN A 233 -24.62 28.92 -7.56
CA ASN A 233 -24.92 29.54 -8.82
C ASN A 233 -24.40 28.69 -9.98
N VAL A 234 -25.30 27.90 -10.58
CA VAL A 234 -24.99 27.16 -11.81
C VAL A 234 -25.06 28.13 -12.98
N THR A 235 -23.90 28.51 -13.51
CA THR A 235 -23.78 29.64 -14.44
C THR A 235 -24.25 29.34 -15.86
N ASP A 236 -24.20 28.08 -16.28
CA ASP A 236 -24.52 27.69 -17.64
C ASP A 236 -25.24 26.33 -17.74
N LYS A 237 -25.89 26.13 -18.90
CA LYS A 237 -26.69 24.94 -19.18
C LYS A 237 -25.84 23.66 -19.20
N GLN A 238 -24.58 23.75 -19.63
CA GLN A 238 -23.71 22.58 -19.73
C GLN A 238 -23.37 22.06 -18.33
N GLN A 239 -23.03 22.95 -17.39
CA GLN A 239 -22.80 22.61 -15.99
C GLN A 239 -24.04 22.01 -15.33
N TRP A 240 -25.23 22.54 -15.64
CA TRP A 240 -26.50 21.97 -15.17
C TRP A 240 -26.71 20.55 -15.68
N GLU A 241 -26.52 20.32 -16.99
CA GLU A 241 -26.67 18.99 -17.59
C GLU A 241 -25.63 17.99 -17.05
N LEU A 242 -24.39 18.43 -16.81
CA LEU A 242 -23.36 17.62 -16.18
C LEU A 242 -23.70 17.26 -14.74
N ALA A 243 -24.22 18.22 -13.96
CA ALA A 243 -24.65 17.98 -12.59
C ALA A 243 -25.84 17.03 -12.51
N ALA A 244 -26.84 17.21 -13.38
CA ALA A 244 -27.98 16.29 -13.49
C ALA A 244 -27.50 14.88 -13.88
N LYS A 245 -26.56 14.77 -14.84
CA LYS A 245 -25.99 13.47 -15.22
C LYS A 245 -25.17 12.84 -14.09
N PHE A 246 -24.42 13.64 -13.33
CA PHE A 246 -23.68 13.19 -12.16
C PHE A 246 -24.64 12.65 -11.10
N MET A 247 -25.66 13.43 -10.72
CA MET A 247 -26.75 13.03 -9.82
C MET A 247 -27.41 11.72 -10.26
N GLU A 248 -27.79 11.62 -11.53
CA GLU A 248 -28.39 10.41 -12.10
C GLU A 248 -27.48 9.19 -11.90
N ASN A 249 -26.20 9.32 -12.26
CA ASN A 249 -25.24 8.23 -12.17
C ASN A 249 -25.01 7.77 -10.72
N VAL A 250 -24.85 8.71 -9.78
CA VAL A 250 -24.56 8.36 -8.39
C VAL A 250 -25.77 7.78 -7.69
N ILE A 251 -26.97 8.32 -7.93
CA ILE A 251 -28.23 7.77 -7.39
C ILE A 251 -28.49 6.38 -7.97
N ARG A 252 -28.27 6.19 -9.28
CA ARG A 252 -28.44 4.89 -9.93
C ARG A 252 -27.50 3.83 -9.34
N LYS A 253 -26.22 4.15 -9.16
CA LYS A 253 -25.24 3.23 -8.54
C LYS A 253 -25.59 2.90 -7.10
N GLU A 254 -26.00 3.90 -6.31
CA GLU A 254 -26.43 3.66 -4.93
C GLU A 254 -27.71 2.82 -4.88
N LEU A 255 -28.67 3.06 -5.78
CA LEU A 255 -29.88 2.26 -5.90
C LEU A 255 -29.56 0.80 -6.25
N GLU A 256 -28.71 0.58 -7.25
CA GLU A 256 -28.24 -0.76 -7.63
C GLU A 256 -27.57 -1.47 -6.45
N HIS A 257 -26.73 -0.77 -5.69
CA HIS A 257 -26.10 -1.32 -4.49
C HIS A 257 -27.14 -1.71 -3.42
N GLN A 258 -28.09 -0.83 -3.10
CA GLN A 258 -29.14 -1.10 -2.11
C GLN A 258 -30.10 -2.24 -2.55
N GLU A 259 -30.44 -2.30 -3.84
CA GLU A 259 -31.25 -3.39 -4.40
C GLU A 259 -30.49 -4.72 -4.41
N LEU A 260 -29.19 -4.70 -4.70
CA LEU A 260 -28.30 -5.85 -4.59
C LEU A 260 -28.18 -6.31 -3.14
N GLU A 261 -28.04 -5.44 -2.15
CA GLU A 261 -28.02 -5.85 -0.75
C GLU A 261 -29.36 -6.47 -0.33
N LEU A 262 -30.49 -5.85 -0.69
CA LEU A 262 -31.83 -6.38 -0.42
C LEU A 262 -32.08 -7.73 -1.14
N SER A 263 -31.44 -7.96 -2.29
CA SER A 263 -31.57 -9.18 -3.10
C SER A 263 -30.43 -10.19 -2.94
N SER A 264 -29.31 -9.87 -2.30
CA SER A 264 -28.22 -10.80 -2.02
C SER A 264 -28.65 -11.87 -1.01
N ASN A 265 -29.57 -11.52 -0.12
CA ASN A 265 -30.38 -12.46 0.67
C ASN A 265 -31.32 -13.34 -0.19
N LYS A 266 -31.53 -13.03 -1.48
CA LYS A 266 -32.21 -13.89 -2.46
C LYS A 266 -31.23 -14.79 -3.24
N ASN A 267 -29.95 -14.41 -3.37
CA ASN A 267 -29.03 -14.97 -4.38
C ASN A 267 -27.92 -15.91 -3.86
N GLN A 268 -27.72 -16.09 -2.55
CA GLN A 268 -26.76 -17.09 -2.00
C GLN A 268 -27.13 -18.58 -2.27
N GLY A 269 -28.06 -18.85 -3.18
CA GLY A 269 -28.43 -20.21 -3.60
C GLY A 269 -28.97 -20.30 -5.02
N SER A 270 -28.64 -19.38 -5.94
CA SER A 270 -29.35 -19.28 -7.23
C SER A 270 -29.24 -20.52 -8.13
N TRP A 271 -28.18 -21.32 -8.07
CA TRP A 271 -28.11 -22.59 -8.80
C TRP A 271 -28.81 -23.74 -8.03
N LEU A 272 -28.66 -23.80 -6.70
CA LEU A 272 -29.34 -24.77 -5.82
C LEU A 272 -30.87 -24.59 -5.77
N LYS A 273 -31.37 -23.36 -5.94
CA LYS A 273 -32.80 -23.03 -6.10
C LYS A 273 -33.35 -23.50 -7.45
N PHE A 274 -32.54 -23.50 -8.51
CA PHE A 274 -32.94 -23.94 -9.86
C PHE A 274 -33.16 -25.45 -9.94
N ILE A 275 -32.40 -26.23 -9.15
CA ILE A 275 -32.57 -27.69 -8.97
C ILE A 275 -33.53 -28.06 -7.81
N GLY A 276 -34.26 -27.09 -7.25
CA GLY A 276 -35.32 -27.34 -6.25
C GLY A 276 -34.83 -27.83 -4.88
N LEU A 277 -33.54 -27.68 -4.55
CA LEU A 277 -32.92 -28.32 -3.39
C LEU A 277 -32.79 -27.44 -2.15
N GLN A 278 -33.20 -26.17 -2.20
CA GLN A 278 -33.13 -25.28 -1.04
C GLN A 278 -34.42 -24.50 -0.86
N GLN A 279 -35.19 -24.83 0.19
CA GLN A 279 -36.33 -24.04 0.64
C GLN A 279 -35.81 -22.71 1.22
N LEU A 280 -36.49 -21.59 0.92
CA LEU A 280 -36.22 -20.30 1.58
C LEU A 280 -36.21 -20.50 3.09
N THR A 281 -35.24 -19.89 3.79
CA THR A 281 -35.28 -19.88 5.25
C THR A 281 -36.57 -19.17 5.72
N MET A 282 -37.08 -19.56 6.90
CA MET A 282 -38.28 -18.93 7.45
C MET A 282 -38.11 -17.41 7.62
N GLU A 283 -36.90 -16.97 7.95
CA GLU A 283 -36.55 -15.55 8.06
C GLU A 283 -36.58 -14.83 6.69
N GLU A 284 -36.03 -15.42 5.63
CA GLU A 284 -36.14 -14.87 4.27
C GLU A 284 -37.60 -14.72 3.83
N LYS A 285 -38.45 -15.70 4.15
CA LYS A 285 -39.89 -15.62 3.87
C LYS A 285 -40.55 -14.50 4.65
N TYR A 286 -40.21 -14.31 5.92
CA TYR A 286 -40.74 -13.21 6.75
C TYR A 286 -40.29 -11.85 6.23
N ARG A 287 -39.01 -11.70 5.85
CA ARG A 287 -38.49 -10.47 5.24
C ARG A 287 -39.23 -10.14 3.94
N GLN A 288 -39.43 -11.11 3.06
CA GLN A 288 -40.15 -10.89 1.79
C GLN A 288 -41.60 -10.42 1.98
N GLN A 289 -42.33 -10.98 2.95
CA GLN A 289 -43.70 -10.55 3.22
C GLN A 289 -43.73 -9.18 3.91
N CYS A 290 -42.78 -8.90 4.80
CA CYS A 290 -42.65 -7.59 5.42
C CYS A 290 -42.36 -6.49 4.39
N VAL A 291 -41.45 -6.74 3.44
CA VAL A 291 -41.18 -5.82 2.30
C VAL A 291 -42.45 -5.53 1.52
N LYS A 292 -43.26 -6.55 1.20
CA LYS A 292 -44.53 -6.36 0.46
C LYS A 292 -45.54 -5.49 1.22
N GLU A 293 -45.67 -5.67 2.54
CA GLU A 293 -46.57 -4.84 3.35
C GLU A 293 -46.05 -3.39 3.45
N ILE A 294 -44.73 -3.20 3.56
CA ILE A 294 -44.10 -1.88 3.57
C ILE A 294 -44.26 -1.16 2.22
N GLU A 295 -44.08 -1.86 1.10
CA GLU A 295 -44.29 -1.30 -0.24
C GLU A 295 -45.72 -0.80 -0.44
N LYS A 296 -46.73 -1.44 0.15
CA LYS A 296 -48.11 -0.95 0.14
C LYS A 296 -48.23 0.39 0.86
N ILE A 297 -47.67 0.52 2.07
CA ILE A 297 -47.65 1.78 2.83
C ILE A 297 -46.99 2.89 2.00
N LEU A 298 -45.83 2.62 1.40
CA LEU A 298 -45.11 3.59 0.56
C LEU A 298 -45.92 4.02 -0.67
N THR A 299 -46.60 3.07 -1.32
CA THR A 299 -47.47 3.35 -2.47
C THR A 299 -48.64 4.25 -2.06
N THR A 300 -49.28 3.97 -0.93
CA THR A 300 -50.36 4.82 -0.38
C THR A 300 -49.85 6.22 -0.05
N ARG A 301 -48.69 6.33 0.61
CA ARG A 301 -48.06 7.63 0.90
C ARG A 301 -47.75 8.42 -0.37
N GLN A 302 -47.24 7.77 -1.41
CA GLN A 302 -46.93 8.40 -2.69
C GLN A 302 -48.18 8.93 -3.39
N GLN A 303 -49.31 8.21 -3.32
CA GLN A 303 -50.59 8.68 -3.87
C GLN A 303 -51.12 9.91 -3.13
N LEU A 304 -50.99 9.93 -1.80
CA LEU A 304 -51.40 11.08 -0.98
C LEU A 304 -50.56 12.33 -1.31
N ASP A 305 -49.24 12.17 -1.46
CA ASP A 305 -48.32 13.26 -1.82
C ASP A 305 -48.64 13.88 -3.20
N GLN A 306 -49.11 13.09 -4.16
CA GLN A 306 -49.51 13.60 -5.49
C GLN A 306 -50.81 14.44 -5.47
N THR A 307 -51.67 14.24 -4.46
CA THR A 307 -52.96 14.92 -4.35
C THR A 307 -52.89 16.19 -3.49
N ALA A 308 -52.00 16.22 -2.51
CA ALA A 308 -51.67 17.43 -1.75
C ALA A 308 -50.63 18.25 -2.53
N LYS A 309 -51.09 19.27 -3.27
CA LYS A 309 -50.26 20.16 -4.11
C LYS A 309 -49.10 20.91 -3.40
N ASN A 310 -48.83 20.66 -2.13
CA ASN A 310 -47.63 21.04 -1.39
C ASN A 310 -47.57 20.23 -0.08
N SER A 311 -46.38 19.75 0.29
CA SER A 311 -45.97 19.43 1.67
C SER A 311 -46.32 18.08 2.32
N TYR A 312 -46.36 16.95 1.58
CA TYR A 312 -46.21 15.63 2.23
C TYR A 312 -44.99 14.85 1.70
N ARG A 313 -43.81 15.46 1.83
CA ARG A 313 -42.54 14.73 1.67
C ARG A 313 -42.59 13.49 2.57
N LEU A 314 -42.42 12.31 1.96
CA LEU A 314 -42.59 11.02 2.63
C LEU A 314 -41.73 10.97 3.89
N ARG A 315 -42.36 10.84 5.06
CA ARG A 315 -41.67 10.67 6.35
C ARG A 315 -40.71 9.48 6.30
N SER A 316 -39.51 9.65 6.84
CA SER A 316 -38.47 8.61 6.91
C SER A 316 -38.76 7.50 7.91
N THR A 317 -39.71 7.71 8.82
CA THR A 317 -40.11 6.75 9.85
C THR A 317 -41.54 6.26 9.65
N LEU A 318 -41.83 5.07 10.17
CA LEU A 318 -43.19 4.57 10.34
C LEU A 318 -43.84 5.25 11.56
N ASP A 319 -45.08 5.69 11.39
CA ASP A 319 -45.90 6.11 12.53
C ASP A 319 -46.36 4.87 13.31
N TYR A 320 -46.73 5.05 14.58
CA TYR A 320 -47.17 3.95 15.44
C TYR A 320 -48.34 3.16 14.84
N ASP A 321 -49.27 3.85 14.17
CA ASP A 321 -50.43 3.23 13.54
C ASP A 321 -50.05 2.42 12.30
N GLU A 322 -49.11 2.91 11.49
CA GLU A 322 -48.61 2.19 10.30
C GLU A 322 -47.80 0.96 10.72
N LEU A 323 -46.94 1.10 11.72
CA LEU A 323 -46.19 -0.02 12.32
C LEU A 323 -47.13 -1.09 12.84
N THR A 324 -48.18 -0.68 13.56
CA THR A 324 -49.23 -1.58 14.06
C THR A 324 -49.97 -2.27 12.91
N THR A 325 -50.24 -1.53 11.83
CA THR A 325 -50.92 -2.06 10.64
C THR A 325 -50.07 -3.14 9.95
N VAL A 326 -48.79 -2.85 9.68
CA VAL A 326 -47.86 -3.82 9.09
C VAL A 326 -47.75 -5.07 9.97
N LYS A 327 -47.63 -4.89 11.29
CA LYS A 327 -47.54 -6.01 12.24
C LYS A 327 -48.81 -6.87 12.23
N LYS A 328 -50.00 -6.28 12.28
CA LYS A 328 -51.28 -7.02 12.24
C LYS A 328 -51.48 -7.75 10.91
N ASN A 329 -51.08 -7.15 9.80
CA ASN A 329 -51.17 -7.79 8.48
C ASN A 329 -50.25 -9.03 8.40
N LEU A 330 -49.02 -8.94 8.93
CA LEU A 330 -48.11 -10.07 9.02
C LEU A 330 -48.64 -11.18 9.95
N GLN A 331 -49.21 -10.82 11.10
CA GLN A 331 -49.81 -11.78 12.02
C GLN A 331 -51.00 -12.52 11.39
N THR A 332 -51.80 -11.84 10.56
CA THR A 332 -52.89 -12.47 9.79
C THR A 332 -52.36 -13.52 8.81
N GLN A 333 -51.12 -13.34 8.32
CA GLN A 333 -50.41 -14.31 7.48
C GLN A 333 -49.65 -15.38 8.29
N LYS A 334 -49.87 -15.45 9.62
CA LYS A 334 -49.15 -16.33 10.56
C LYS A 334 -47.64 -16.05 10.64
N ILE A 335 -47.27 -14.78 10.48
CA ILE A 335 -45.90 -14.28 10.61
C ILE A 335 -45.85 -13.38 11.84
N ASP A 336 -45.16 -13.82 12.88
CA ASP A 336 -44.95 -13.01 14.09
C ASP A 336 -43.52 -12.48 14.11
N VAL A 337 -43.39 -11.15 14.13
CA VAL A 337 -42.12 -10.43 14.05
C VAL A 337 -42.11 -9.28 15.05
N SER A 338 -40.91 -8.90 15.50
CA SER A 338 -40.73 -7.75 16.39
C SER A 338 -40.94 -6.42 15.66
N ASN A 339 -41.18 -5.37 16.43
CA ASN A 339 -41.26 -4.00 15.88
C ASN A 339 -39.91 -3.56 15.30
N ASP A 340 -38.80 -3.98 15.91
CA ASP A 340 -37.45 -3.67 15.45
C ASP A 340 -37.16 -4.31 14.09
N PHE A 341 -37.63 -5.54 13.87
CA PHE A 341 -37.51 -6.23 12.57
C PHE A 341 -38.22 -5.45 11.46
N ILE A 342 -39.44 -4.97 11.73
CA ILE A 342 -40.21 -4.16 10.76
C ILE A 342 -39.49 -2.83 10.50
N THR A 343 -38.92 -2.21 11.53
CA THR A 343 -38.24 -0.91 11.44
C THR A 343 -36.94 -0.99 10.65
N ASP A 344 -36.11 -2.04 10.84
CA ASP A 344 -34.89 -2.27 10.04
C ASP A 344 -35.23 -2.47 8.55
N ILE A 345 -36.24 -3.29 8.25
CA ILE A 345 -36.68 -3.50 6.86
C ILE A 345 -37.25 -2.20 6.28
N TRP A 346 -38.01 -1.44 7.05
CA TRP A 346 -38.55 -0.15 6.63
C TRP A 346 -37.46 0.80 6.20
N GLN A 347 -36.40 1.00 7.01
CA GLN A 347 -35.31 1.92 6.68
C GLN A 347 -34.67 1.57 5.32
N ARG A 348 -34.44 0.28 5.06
CA ARG A 348 -33.86 -0.21 3.80
C ARG A 348 -34.80 0.00 2.61
N VAL A 349 -36.07 -0.38 2.73
CA VAL A 349 -37.05 -0.24 1.65
C VAL A 349 -37.37 1.24 1.37
N TYR A 350 -37.43 2.06 2.42
CA TYR A 350 -37.58 3.51 2.30
C TYR A 350 -36.42 4.13 1.53
N LYS A 351 -35.16 3.78 1.85
CA LYS A 351 -33.99 4.29 1.11
C LYS A 351 -34.06 3.95 -0.39
N ILE A 352 -34.44 2.72 -0.74
CA ILE A 352 -34.64 2.30 -2.14
C ILE A 352 -35.75 3.10 -2.81
N HIS A 353 -36.90 3.27 -2.16
CA HIS A 353 -38.03 4.05 -2.68
C HIS A 353 -37.64 5.53 -2.89
N PHE A 354 -36.95 6.10 -1.91
CA PHE A 354 -36.40 7.45 -1.96
C PHE A 354 -35.46 7.65 -3.16
N LEU A 355 -34.52 6.73 -3.39
CA LEU A 355 -33.60 6.79 -4.52
C LEU A 355 -34.33 6.66 -5.86
N LYS A 356 -35.31 5.75 -5.98
CA LYS A 356 -36.15 5.61 -7.18
C LYS A 356 -36.92 6.88 -7.53
N ARG A 357 -37.51 7.53 -6.52
CA ARG A 357 -38.22 8.81 -6.69
C ARG A 357 -37.27 9.89 -7.21
N ASN A 358 -36.13 10.09 -6.56
CA ASN A 358 -35.17 11.12 -6.96
C ASN A 358 -34.54 10.85 -8.33
N LEU A 359 -34.36 9.58 -8.71
CA LEU A 359 -33.91 9.23 -10.05
C LEU A 359 -34.91 9.65 -11.13
N SER A 360 -36.22 9.51 -10.87
CA SER A 360 -37.26 10.02 -11.77
C SER A 360 -37.20 11.55 -11.87
N THR A 361 -37.12 12.24 -10.73
CA THR A 361 -37.04 13.72 -10.69
C THR A 361 -35.81 14.26 -11.42
N CYS A 362 -34.67 13.53 -11.35
CA CYS A 362 -33.45 13.91 -12.04
C CYS A 362 -33.62 13.97 -13.57
N LEU A 363 -34.35 13.02 -14.16
CA LEU A 363 -34.62 12.98 -15.60
C LEU A 363 -35.46 14.17 -16.04
N ASP A 364 -36.44 14.55 -15.22
CA ASP A 364 -37.27 15.74 -15.44
C ASP A 364 -36.39 16.98 -15.38
N CYS A 365 -35.67 17.18 -14.26
CA CYS A 365 -34.82 18.35 -13.99
C CYS A 365 -33.73 18.63 -15.03
N ARG A 366 -33.27 17.63 -15.80
CA ARG A 366 -32.25 17.82 -16.83
C ARG A 366 -32.62 18.89 -17.87
N ARG A 367 -33.91 19.09 -18.15
CA ARG A 367 -34.40 20.07 -19.15
C ARG A 367 -34.78 21.42 -18.56
N PHE A 368 -34.69 21.61 -17.24
CA PHE A 368 -35.28 22.77 -16.53
C PHE A 368 -34.30 23.92 -16.25
N PHE A 369 -33.09 23.91 -16.82
CA PHE A 369 -32.10 24.98 -16.60
C PHE A 369 -32.66 26.41 -16.85
N TYR A 370 -33.48 26.58 -17.88
CA TYR A 370 -34.10 27.88 -18.19
C TYR A 370 -35.01 28.40 -17.06
N TYR A 371 -35.73 27.51 -16.38
CA TYR A 371 -36.62 27.87 -15.26
C TYR A 371 -35.82 28.18 -13.99
N TYR A 372 -34.76 27.40 -13.74
CA TYR A 372 -33.80 27.67 -12.69
C TYR A 372 -33.20 29.08 -12.82
N GLN A 373 -32.72 29.46 -14.01
CA GLN A 373 -32.08 30.76 -14.23
C GLN A 373 -33.05 31.94 -14.01
N LYS A 374 -34.34 31.76 -14.26
CA LYS A 374 -35.37 32.80 -14.08
C LYS A 374 -35.97 32.84 -12.68
N GLY A 375 -35.55 31.96 -11.77
CA GLY A 375 -36.07 31.90 -10.41
C GLY A 375 -37.55 31.49 -10.33
N PHE A 376 -38.07 30.81 -11.36
CA PHE A 376 -39.45 30.32 -11.35
C PHE A 376 -39.55 29.02 -10.53
N SER A 377 -39.87 29.13 -9.24
CA SER A 377 -40.20 28.00 -8.36
C SER A 377 -41.68 27.60 -8.41
N ASP A 378 -42.55 28.42 -8.98
CA ASP A 378 -44.02 28.25 -8.90
C ASP A 378 -44.61 27.19 -9.86
N GLN A 379 -43.80 26.51 -10.68
CA GLN A 379 -44.28 25.49 -11.64
C GLN A 379 -44.23 24.04 -11.09
N GLY A 380 -43.90 23.84 -9.80
CA GLY A 380 -44.05 22.56 -9.11
C GLY A 380 -42.97 21.51 -9.40
N LEU A 381 -41.87 21.89 -10.05
CA LEU A 381 -40.69 21.03 -10.28
C LEU A 381 -39.46 21.69 -9.65
N ASP A 382 -39.14 21.26 -8.44
CA ASP A 382 -38.00 21.74 -7.66
C ASP A 382 -36.74 20.93 -8.02
N CYS A 383 -35.71 21.60 -8.53
CA CYS A 383 -34.45 20.96 -8.95
C CYS A 383 -33.27 21.37 -8.04
N HIS A 384 -33.54 21.58 -6.75
CA HIS A 384 -32.53 21.98 -5.77
C HIS A 384 -31.48 20.90 -5.52
N GLU A 385 -31.86 19.64 -5.71
CA GLU A 385 -30.98 18.49 -5.67
C GLU A 385 -29.90 18.57 -6.76
N VAL A 386 -30.23 19.08 -7.95
CA VAL A 386 -29.24 19.29 -9.02
C VAL A 386 -28.17 20.29 -8.59
N VAL A 387 -28.56 21.38 -7.92
CA VAL A 387 -27.61 22.38 -7.38
C VAL A 387 -26.74 21.78 -6.28
N PHE A 388 -27.32 20.94 -5.41
CA PHE A 388 -26.55 20.21 -4.40
C PHE A 388 -25.51 19.27 -5.02
N PHE A 389 -25.91 18.43 -5.98
CA PHE A 389 -24.98 17.53 -6.66
C PHE A 389 -23.96 18.25 -7.54
N TRP A 390 -24.30 19.43 -8.09
CA TRP A 390 -23.35 20.31 -8.75
C TRP A 390 -22.23 20.77 -7.79
N ARG A 391 -22.60 21.25 -6.59
CA ARG A 391 -21.65 21.66 -5.53
C ARG A 391 -20.69 20.53 -5.16
N LEU A 392 -21.23 19.33 -5.00
CA LEU A 392 -20.42 18.14 -4.68
C LEU A 392 -19.46 17.78 -5.80
N ASN A 393 -19.96 17.70 -7.05
CA ASN A 393 -19.11 17.38 -8.20
C ASN A 393 -17.99 18.42 -8.36
N ARG A 394 -18.34 19.71 -8.22
CA ARG A 394 -17.37 20.81 -8.28
C ARG A 394 -16.32 20.73 -7.18
N MET A 395 -16.73 20.40 -5.95
CA MET A 395 -15.82 20.22 -4.82
C MET A 395 -14.85 19.06 -5.09
N ILE A 396 -15.33 17.94 -5.63
CA ILE A 396 -14.49 16.78 -5.97
C ILE A 396 -13.49 17.18 -7.06
N GLU A 397 -13.93 17.81 -8.16
CA GLU A 397 -13.06 18.24 -9.25
C GLU A 397 -11.96 19.21 -8.78
N ILE A 398 -12.33 20.25 -8.02
CA ILE A 398 -11.37 21.23 -7.48
C ILE A 398 -10.39 20.55 -6.52
N THR A 399 -10.88 19.66 -5.66
CA THR A 399 -10.05 18.95 -4.68
C THR A 399 -9.08 18.00 -5.37
N SER A 400 -9.54 17.20 -6.33
CA SER A 400 -8.69 16.30 -7.13
C SER A 400 -7.60 17.08 -7.85
N ASN A 401 -7.96 18.19 -8.49
CA ASN A 401 -7.01 19.07 -9.18
C ASN A 401 -5.97 19.66 -8.19
N ALA A 402 -6.40 20.11 -7.02
CA ALA A 402 -5.53 20.68 -5.99
C ALA A 402 -4.56 19.63 -5.42
N ILE A 403 -5.05 18.42 -5.09
CA ILE A 403 -4.21 17.33 -4.60
C ILE A 403 -3.23 16.88 -5.67
N ARG A 404 -3.66 16.71 -6.93
CA ARG A 404 -2.75 16.42 -8.04
C ARG A 404 -1.66 17.49 -8.16
N GLN A 405 -2.00 18.77 -7.98
CA GLN A 405 -1.02 19.86 -7.98
C GLN A 405 0.00 19.71 -6.85
N GLN A 406 -0.45 19.34 -5.66
CA GLN A 406 0.45 19.04 -4.54
C GLN A 406 1.33 17.82 -4.82
N ILE A 407 0.78 16.75 -5.40
CA ILE A 407 1.51 15.55 -5.83
C ILE A 407 2.63 15.94 -6.79
N SER A 408 2.29 16.55 -7.93
CA SER A 408 3.26 16.85 -8.97
C SER A 408 4.33 17.86 -8.55
N ASN A 409 3.97 18.85 -7.72
CA ASN A 409 4.89 19.95 -7.40
C ASN A 409 5.73 19.69 -6.15
N ILE A 410 5.21 18.90 -5.19
CA ILE A 410 5.79 18.76 -3.84
C ILE A 410 5.97 17.29 -3.49
N GLU A 411 4.89 16.51 -3.47
CA GLU A 411 4.91 15.20 -2.81
C GLU A 411 5.71 14.13 -3.56
N THR A 412 5.79 14.18 -4.89
CA THR A 412 6.67 13.26 -5.64
C THR A 412 8.14 13.45 -5.27
N ARG A 413 8.60 14.70 -5.12
CA ARG A 413 9.99 15.01 -4.70
C ARG A 413 10.23 14.66 -3.24
N ARG A 414 9.21 14.84 -2.39
CA ARG A 414 9.27 14.44 -0.99
C ARG A 414 9.43 12.92 -0.87
N LEU A 415 8.59 12.17 -1.58
CA LEU A 415 8.65 10.71 -1.64
C LEU A 415 9.99 10.23 -2.19
N GLU A 416 10.54 10.86 -3.23
CA GLU A 416 11.87 10.53 -3.77
C GLU A 416 12.98 10.65 -2.72
N ARG A 417 12.95 11.71 -1.91
CA ARG A 417 13.90 11.86 -0.81
C ARG A 417 13.70 10.79 0.26
N GLU A 418 12.46 10.55 0.67
CA GLU A 418 12.14 9.53 1.68
C GLU A 418 12.54 8.12 1.22
N VAL A 419 12.33 7.79 -0.06
CA VAL A 419 12.76 6.51 -0.63
C VAL A 419 14.28 6.36 -0.59
N LYS A 420 15.04 7.43 -0.90
CA LYS A 420 16.51 7.40 -0.76
C LYS A 420 16.94 7.15 0.67
N GLU A 421 16.33 7.84 1.63
CA GLU A 421 16.60 7.66 3.07
C GLU A 421 16.28 6.22 3.53
N ILE A 422 15.12 5.68 3.12
CA ILE A 422 14.74 4.29 3.42
C ILE A 422 15.74 3.29 2.81
N LEU A 423 16.18 3.52 1.57
CA LEU A 423 17.16 2.66 0.92
C LEU A 423 18.55 2.77 1.60
N ASP A 424 18.95 3.93 2.10
CA ASP A 424 20.19 4.10 2.86
C ASP A 424 20.13 3.37 4.22
N ASP A 425 19.00 3.44 4.91
CA ASP A 425 18.75 2.67 6.14
C ASP A 425 18.85 1.16 5.85
N PHE A 426 18.21 0.69 4.77
CA PHE A 426 18.20 -0.72 4.40
C PHE A 426 19.57 -1.20 3.96
N SER A 427 20.36 -0.37 3.28
CA SER A 427 21.72 -0.68 2.85
C SER A 427 22.62 -0.98 4.05
N SER A 428 22.41 -0.26 5.16
CA SER A 428 23.18 -0.36 6.40
C SER A 428 22.75 -1.54 7.30
N ASP A 429 21.56 -2.11 7.11
CA ASP A 429 21.04 -3.22 7.90
C ASP A 429 21.25 -4.57 7.21
N GLU A 430 22.36 -5.23 7.54
CA GLU A 430 22.69 -6.57 7.03
C GLU A 430 21.66 -7.63 7.36
N THR A 431 20.99 -7.52 8.51
CA THR A 431 20.00 -8.52 8.94
C THR A 431 18.72 -8.39 8.11
N LEU A 432 18.30 -7.15 7.85
CA LEU A 432 17.16 -6.87 6.99
C LEU A 432 17.45 -7.29 5.56
N LYS A 433 18.63 -6.94 5.01
CA LYS A 433 19.05 -7.40 3.67
C LYS A 433 19.01 -8.92 3.57
N ALA A 434 19.55 -9.64 4.56
CA ALA A 434 19.55 -11.10 4.57
C ALA A 434 18.13 -11.71 4.61
N ASN A 435 17.20 -11.06 5.30
CA ASN A 435 15.80 -11.51 5.38
C ASN A 435 15.01 -11.25 4.08
N LEU A 436 15.30 -10.15 3.39
CA LEU A 436 14.59 -9.72 2.18
C LEU A 436 15.19 -10.35 0.90
N LEU A 437 16.51 -10.46 0.81
CA LEU A 437 17.23 -11.00 -0.34
C LEU A 437 17.76 -12.40 0.00
N LYS A 438 16.86 -13.37 -0.08
CA LYS A 438 17.09 -14.76 0.34
C LYS A 438 16.98 -15.76 -0.81
N GLY A 439 17.53 -16.95 -0.56
CA GLY A 439 17.36 -18.13 -1.37
C GLY A 439 18.67 -18.64 -1.95
N LYS A 440 18.63 -19.90 -2.42
CA LYS A 440 19.82 -20.65 -2.85
C LYS A 440 20.70 -19.91 -3.87
N ARG A 441 20.09 -19.08 -4.73
CA ARG A 441 20.83 -18.26 -5.70
C ARG A 441 21.72 -17.21 -5.03
N VAL A 442 21.24 -16.56 -3.97
CA VAL A 442 22.02 -15.54 -3.25
C VAL A 442 23.12 -16.22 -2.45
N ASP A 443 22.78 -17.26 -1.70
CA ASP A 443 23.71 -17.98 -0.82
C ASP A 443 24.89 -18.57 -1.62
N LEU A 444 24.60 -19.19 -2.77
CA LEU A 444 25.63 -19.77 -3.63
C LEU A 444 26.54 -18.71 -4.26
N ALA A 445 25.99 -17.55 -4.64
CA ALA A 445 26.79 -16.44 -5.18
C ALA A 445 27.72 -15.84 -4.12
N GLU A 446 27.25 -15.69 -2.88
CA GLU A 446 28.07 -15.20 -1.77
C GLU A 446 29.18 -16.18 -1.40
N GLU A 447 28.87 -17.47 -1.35
CA GLU A 447 29.86 -18.52 -1.08
C GLU A 447 30.93 -18.57 -2.18
N LEU A 448 30.52 -18.49 -3.45
CA LEU A 448 31.43 -18.39 -4.59
C LEU A 448 32.35 -17.18 -4.49
N LYS A 449 31.81 -16.00 -4.18
CA LYS A 449 32.59 -14.77 -4.02
C LYS A 449 33.61 -14.92 -2.88
N ARG A 450 33.19 -15.45 -1.74
CA ARG A 450 34.06 -15.69 -0.58
C ARG A 450 35.19 -16.66 -0.91
N VAL A 451 34.87 -17.79 -1.55
CA VAL A 451 35.85 -18.82 -1.94
C VAL A 451 36.85 -18.26 -2.96
N ARG A 452 36.40 -17.47 -3.94
CA ARG A 452 37.29 -16.78 -4.90
C ARG A 452 38.26 -15.82 -4.18
N GLN A 453 37.75 -14.99 -3.27
CA GLN A 453 38.58 -14.04 -2.53
C GLN A 453 39.65 -14.75 -1.69
N VAL A 454 39.31 -15.84 -1.01
CA VAL A 454 40.28 -16.63 -0.24
C VAL A 454 41.31 -17.28 -1.15
N GLN A 455 40.88 -17.87 -2.27
CA GLN A 455 41.79 -18.46 -3.26
C GLN A 455 42.78 -17.42 -3.79
N GLU A 456 42.30 -16.24 -4.21
CA GLU A 456 43.16 -15.16 -4.74
C GLU A 456 44.19 -14.72 -3.69
N LYS A 457 43.80 -14.57 -2.42
CA LYS A 457 44.72 -14.20 -1.33
C LYS A 457 45.77 -15.29 -1.06
N LEU A 458 45.39 -16.56 -1.16
CA LEU A 458 46.33 -17.67 -1.02
C LEU A 458 47.32 -17.72 -2.19
N GLU A 459 46.85 -17.48 -3.42
CA GLU A 459 47.71 -17.42 -4.61
C GLU A 459 48.68 -16.24 -4.56
N GLU A 460 48.22 -15.05 -4.16
CA GLU A 460 49.08 -13.89 -3.88
C GLU A 460 50.15 -14.20 -2.82
N PHE A 461 49.76 -14.91 -1.76
CA PHE A 461 50.70 -15.30 -0.70
C PHE A 461 51.74 -16.31 -1.19
N ILE A 462 51.34 -17.31 -1.98
CA ILE A 462 52.27 -18.25 -2.63
C ILE A 462 53.24 -17.51 -3.57
N GLU A 463 52.75 -16.55 -4.35
CA GLU A 463 53.58 -15.76 -5.25
C GLU A 463 54.62 -14.93 -4.47
N ALA A 464 54.21 -14.31 -3.35
CA ALA A 464 55.11 -13.59 -2.46
C ALA A 464 56.18 -14.52 -1.85
N LEU A 465 55.78 -15.70 -1.35
CA LEU A 465 56.71 -16.70 -0.80
C LEU A 465 57.74 -17.18 -1.83
N ASN A 466 57.37 -17.25 -3.10
CA ASN A 466 58.27 -17.66 -4.17
C ASN A 466 59.19 -16.53 -4.67
N LYS A 467 58.90 -15.27 -4.33
CA LYS A 467 59.75 -14.09 -4.66
C LYS A 467 60.77 -13.76 -3.57
N GLU A 468 60.51 -14.14 -2.32
CA GLU A 468 61.42 -13.92 -1.18
C GLU A 468 62.48 -15.04 -1.01
N ASN A 469 62.37 -16.12 -1.79
CA ASN A 469 63.42 -17.12 -2.00
C ASN A 469 64.15 -16.85 -3.31
#